data_AF-A0A7G6VYJ2-F1
#
_entry.id   AF-A0A7G6VYJ2-F1
#
_cell.length_a   1.000
_cell.length_b   1.000
_cell.length_c   1.000
_cell.angle_alpha   90.00
_cell.angle_beta   90.00
_cell.angle_gamma   90.00
#
_symmetry.space_group_name_H-M   'P 1'
#
loop_
_entity.id
_entity.type
_entity.pdbx_description
1 polymer ?
#
loop_
_entity_poly.entity_id
_entity_poly.type
_entity_poly.pdbx_seq_one_letter_code
_entity_poly.pdbx_strand_id
1 'polypeptide(L)'
;MMLPLMLASFLMFVLLRLAVKAVQANGIGKSLQGSCGSARQIPAGGHEVEDAFGRALACCPEDATPLLEARSPCALLLARAASGDLDAMTDQIVEHLRSHIPALVAAHCAVIERAPPELRRLAMADLVEDLRGMAAIAQGRLDFLAARRSEMRRSSMPCVAAA
;
A
#
# COMPACT_ATOMS: atom_id res chain seq x y z
N MET A 1 -36.41 -13.89 -12.21
CA MET A 1 -35.42 -14.42 -11.23
C MET A 1 -34.09 -13.66 -11.18
N MET A 2 -33.88 -12.58 -11.96
CA MET A 2 -32.60 -11.82 -11.95
C MET A 2 -32.49 -10.80 -10.81
N LEU A 3 -33.62 -10.22 -10.36
CA LEU A 3 -33.65 -9.24 -9.27
C LEU A 3 -33.06 -9.76 -7.93
N PRO A 4 -33.38 -10.97 -7.45
CA PRO A 4 -32.80 -11.47 -6.19
C PRO A 4 -31.30 -11.78 -6.31
N LEU A 5 -30.81 -12.15 -7.49
CA LEU A 5 -29.38 -12.41 -7.75
C LEU A 5 -28.55 -11.12 -7.75
N MET A 6 -29.06 -10.06 -8.37
CA MET A 6 -28.41 -8.73 -8.35
C MET A 6 -28.34 -8.17 -6.93
N LEU A 7 -29.42 -8.35 -6.15
CA LEU A 7 -29.47 -7.90 -4.75
C LEU A 7 -28.50 -8.68 -3.87
N ALA A 8 -28.37 -10.00 -4.06
CA ALA A 8 -27.41 -10.82 -3.34
C ALA A 8 -25.95 -10.46 -3.68
N SER A 9 -25.64 -10.18 -4.95
CA SER A 9 -24.32 -9.72 -5.38
C SER A 9 -23.97 -8.35 -4.79
N PHE A 10 -24.92 -7.42 -4.79
CA PHE A 10 -24.73 -6.10 -4.21
C PHE A 10 -24.54 -6.17 -2.69
N LEU A 11 -25.31 -7.01 -2.00
CA LEU A 11 -25.14 -7.27 -0.56
C LEU A 11 -23.77 -7.88 -0.25
N MET A 12 -23.32 -8.87 -1.02
CA MET A 12 -21.96 -9.43 -0.87
C MET A 12 -20.88 -8.37 -1.07
N PHE A 13 -21.06 -7.48 -2.04
CA PHE A 13 -20.13 -6.38 -2.31
C PHE A 13 -20.07 -5.37 -1.16
N VAL A 14 -21.22 -5.01 -0.59
CA VAL A 14 -21.30 -4.11 0.59
C VAL A 14 -20.68 -4.78 1.82
N LEU A 15 -20.94 -6.07 2.03
CA LEU A 15 -20.33 -6.84 3.13
C LEU A 15 -18.82 -6.95 2.97
N LEU A 16 -18.32 -7.10 1.74
CA LEU A 16 -16.88 -7.11 1.45
C LEU A 16 -16.24 -5.75 1.75
N ARG A 17 -16.86 -4.65 1.30
CA ARG A 17 -16.41 -3.27 1.61
C ARG A 17 -16.40 -3.03 3.13
N LEU A 18 -17.38 -3.55 3.87
CA LEU A 18 -17.44 -3.48 5.33
C LEU A 18 -16.35 -4.33 5.99
N ALA A 19 -16.07 -5.53 5.48
CA ALA A 19 -15.00 -6.39 5.98
C ALA A 19 -13.61 -5.77 5.75
N VAL A 20 -13.37 -5.18 4.58
CA VAL A 20 -12.12 -4.46 4.27
C VAL A 20 -11.95 -3.25 5.19
N LYS A 21 -13.02 -2.46 5.41
CA LYS A 21 -12.99 -1.34 6.37
C LYS A 21 -12.80 -1.82 7.81
N ALA A 22 -13.37 -2.95 8.19
CA ALA A 22 -13.20 -3.53 9.52
C ALA A 22 -11.77 -4.05 9.74
N VAL A 23 -11.15 -4.64 8.71
CA VAL A 23 -9.73 -5.04 8.72
C VAL A 23 -8.83 -3.80 8.82
N GLN A 24 -9.11 -2.75 8.05
CA GLN A 24 -8.40 -1.47 8.15
C GLN A 24 -8.54 -0.82 9.54
N ALA A 25 -9.71 -0.94 10.19
CA ALA A 25 -9.96 -0.40 11.52
C ALA A 25 -9.30 -1.25 12.64
N ASN A 26 -9.32 -2.58 12.53
CA ASN A 26 -8.68 -3.48 13.50
C ASN A 26 -7.15 -3.52 13.40
N GLY A 27 -6.56 -3.11 12.26
CA GLY A 27 -5.12 -2.97 12.10
C GLY A 27 -4.50 -1.79 12.86
N ILE A 28 -5.32 -0.88 13.40
CA ILE A 28 -4.86 0.35 14.09
C ILE A 28 -4.58 0.10 15.58
N GLY A 29 -4.95 -1.06 16.14
CA GLY A 29 -4.88 -1.26 17.59
C GLY A 29 -4.59 -2.69 18.02
N LYS A 30 -3.36 -3.17 17.80
CA LYS A 30 -2.59 -4.07 18.70
C LYS A 30 -1.34 -4.61 18.01
N SER A 31 -0.19 -4.03 18.35
CA SER A 31 1.06 -4.80 18.47
C SER A 31 1.95 -4.10 19.48
N LEU A 32 1.57 -4.25 20.76
CA LEU A 32 2.52 -4.13 21.86
C LEU A 32 3.44 -5.35 21.82
N GLN A 33 4.74 -5.06 21.81
CA GLN A 33 5.75 -5.76 22.62
C GLN A 33 6.06 -7.22 22.25
N GLY A 34 7.17 -7.41 21.54
CA GLY A 34 7.72 -8.73 21.32
C GLY A 34 9.05 -8.75 20.56
N SER A 35 10.14 -8.64 21.32
CA SER A 35 11.45 -9.26 21.04
C SER A 35 12.44 -8.55 20.12
N CYS A 36 13.46 -7.96 20.76
CA CYS A 36 14.81 -7.83 20.22
C CYS A 36 15.32 -9.22 19.83
N GLY A 37 15.40 -9.48 18.52
CA GLY A 37 15.96 -10.70 17.97
C GLY A 37 16.67 -10.40 16.66
N SER A 38 17.99 -10.24 16.76
CA SER A 38 18.92 -10.20 15.64
C SER A 38 18.71 -11.37 14.68
N ALA A 39 18.30 -11.07 13.45
CA ALA A 39 18.70 -11.82 12.26
C ALA A 39 18.49 -10.90 11.05
N ARG A 40 19.59 -10.62 10.36
CA ARG A 40 19.66 -9.91 9.09
C ARG A 40 19.00 -10.77 8.00
N GLN A 41 17.69 -10.94 8.06
CA GLN A 41 16.91 -11.50 6.95
C GLN A 41 16.71 -10.38 5.94
N ILE A 42 17.28 -10.55 4.75
CA ILE A 42 16.88 -9.77 3.58
C ILE A 42 15.35 -9.95 3.47
N PRO A 43 14.53 -8.88 3.60
CA PRO A 43 13.09 -9.07 3.74
C PRO A 43 12.53 -9.63 2.44
N ALA A 44 12.00 -10.86 2.51
CA ALA A 44 11.37 -11.54 1.38
C ALA A 44 10.26 -10.70 0.70
N GLY A 45 9.66 -9.75 1.43
CA GLY A 45 8.56 -8.91 0.93
C GLY A 45 8.90 -7.91 -0.18
N GLY A 46 10.18 -7.68 -0.51
CA GLY A 46 10.54 -6.82 -1.65
C GLY A 46 10.10 -7.41 -2.99
N HIS A 47 10.43 -8.69 -3.22
CA HIS A 47 10.07 -9.42 -4.44
C HIS A 47 8.56 -9.63 -4.55
N GLU A 48 7.87 -9.89 -3.45
CA GLU A 48 6.42 -10.12 -3.46
C GLU A 48 5.63 -8.89 -3.90
N VAL A 49 6.09 -7.68 -3.54
CA VAL A 49 5.48 -6.43 -4.00
C VAL A 49 5.72 -6.22 -5.48
N GLU A 50 6.93 -6.49 -5.99
CA GLU A 50 7.21 -6.40 -7.42
C GLU A 50 6.37 -7.39 -8.23
N ASP A 51 6.28 -8.64 -7.77
CA ASP A 51 5.44 -9.67 -8.38
C ASP A 51 3.95 -9.28 -8.35
N ALA A 52 3.49 -8.65 -7.27
CA ALA A 52 2.12 -8.16 -7.16
C ALA A 52 1.83 -7.05 -8.18
N PHE A 53 2.72 -6.08 -8.34
CA PHE A 53 2.57 -5.06 -9.39
C PHE A 53 2.66 -5.67 -10.79
N GLY A 54 3.52 -6.67 -11.01
CA GLY A 54 3.58 -7.42 -12.27
C GLY A 54 2.26 -8.12 -12.59
N ARG A 55 1.64 -8.77 -11.59
CA ARG A 55 0.31 -9.39 -11.74
C ARG A 55 -0.78 -8.36 -12.01
N ALA A 56 -0.78 -7.23 -11.29
CA ALA A 56 -1.76 -6.16 -11.52
C ALA A 56 -1.68 -5.61 -12.95
N LEU A 57 -0.46 -5.39 -13.48
CA LEU A 57 -0.23 -4.96 -14.86
C LEU A 57 -0.69 -6.00 -15.89
N ALA A 58 -0.47 -7.28 -15.63
CA ALA A 58 -0.96 -8.36 -16.49
C ALA A 58 -2.49 -8.45 -16.49
N CYS A 59 -3.13 -8.20 -15.34
CA CYS A 59 -4.59 -8.19 -15.22
C CYS A 59 -5.25 -6.94 -15.84
N CYS A 60 -4.60 -5.77 -15.75
CA CYS A 60 -5.17 -4.48 -16.17
C CYS A 60 -4.24 -3.75 -17.16
N PRO A 61 -3.99 -4.31 -18.36
CA PRO A 61 -3.03 -3.72 -19.30
C PRO A 61 -3.45 -2.34 -19.82
N GLU A 62 -4.75 -2.07 -19.89
CA GLU A 62 -5.29 -0.76 -20.29
C GLU A 62 -4.95 0.35 -19.27
N ASP A 63 -4.68 -0.05 -18.02
CA ASP A 63 -4.30 0.81 -16.91
C ASP A 63 -2.80 0.69 -16.58
N ALA A 64 -1.95 0.38 -17.57
CA ALA A 64 -0.52 0.22 -17.33
C ALA A 64 0.14 1.50 -16.79
N THR A 65 -0.08 2.65 -17.43
CA THR A 65 0.44 3.95 -16.98
C THR A 65 0.08 4.28 -15.53
N PRO A 66 -1.21 4.27 -15.13
CA PRO A 66 -1.59 4.61 -13.76
C PRO A 66 -1.03 3.62 -12.71
N LEU A 67 -0.85 2.34 -13.06
CA LEU A 67 -0.22 1.35 -12.18
C LEU A 67 1.28 1.60 -12.01
N LEU A 68 1.98 1.99 -13.09
CA LEU A 68 3.40 2.34 -13.03
C LEU A 68 3.64 3.60 -12.17
N GLU A 69 2.77 4.59 -12.28
CA GLU A 69 2.79 5.77 -11.41
C GLU A 69 2.62 5.41 -9.93
N ALA A 70 1.65 4.53 -9.62
CA ALA A 70 1.41 4.06 -8.25
C ALA A 70 2.59 3.25 -7.68
N ARG A 71 3.33 2.52 -8.54
CA ARG A 71 4.50 1.73 -8.13
C ARG A 71 5.66 2.59 -7.64
N SER A 72 5.91 3.74 -8.27
CA SER A 72 7.06 4.63 -8.00
C SER A 72 7.30 4.93 -6.51
N PRO A 73 6.33 5.52 -5.76
CA PRO A 73 6.54 5.87 -4.35
C PRO A 73 6.74 4.64 -3.46
N CYS A 74 6.03 3.55 -3.75
CA CYS A 74 6.18 2.28 -3.04
C CYS A 74 7.58 1.68 -3.25
N ALA A 75 8.08 1.69 -4.49
CA ALA A 75 9.42 1.20 -4.83
C ALA A 75 10.51 2.02 -4.14
N LEU A 76 10.35 3.36 -4.08
CA LEU A 76 11.30 4.25 -3.41
C LEU A 76 11.38 3.97 -1.90
N LEU A 77 10.25 3.72 -1.23
CA LEU A 77 10.22 3.31 0.17
C LEU A 77 10.90 1.96 0.41
N LEU A 78 10.60 0.97 -0.43
CA LEU A 78 11.22 -0.35 -0.34
C LEU A 78 12.73 -0.29 -0.56
N ALA A 79 13.20 0.52 -1.52
CA ALA A 79 14.61 0.73 -1.78
C ALA A 79 15.33 1.40 -0.60
N ARG A 80 14.71 2.44 0.00
CA ARG A 80 15.24 3.10 1.21
C ARG A 80 15.32 2.17 2.42
N ALA A 81 14.35 1.26 2.55
CA ALA A 81 14.38 0.23 3.58
C ALA A 81 15.55 -0.74 3.38
N ALA A 82 15.78 -1.16 2.14
CA ALA A 82 16.89 -2.06 1.81
C ALA A 82 18.26 -1.42 2.07
N SER A 83 18.38 -0.09 1.95
CA SER A 83 19.61 0.63 2.28
C SER A 83 19.80 0.88 3.79
N GLY A 84 18.83 0.52 4.63
CA GLY A 84 18.88 0.78 6.07
C GLY A 84 18.82 2.27 6.44
N ASP A 85 18.32 3.10 5.53
CA ASP A 85 18.27 4.58 5.67
C ASP A 85 16.89 5.04 6.18
N LEU A 86 16.29 4.26 7.09
CA LEU A 86 14.94 4.51 7.59
C LEU A 86 14.92 4.72 9.10
N ASP A 87 14.11 5.69 9.51
CA ASP A 87 13.69 5.80 10.90
C ASP A 87 12.57 4.79 11.20
N ALA A 88 12.34 4.52 12.48
CA ALA A 88 11.35 3.53 12.93
C ALA A 88 9.92 3.80 12.43
N MET A 89 9.58 5.05 12.09
CA MET A 89 8.28 5.38 11.49
C MET A 89 8.22 5.00 10.00
N THR A 90 9.32 5.14 9.28
CA THR A 90 9.37 4.75 7.86
C THR A 90 9.40 3.23 7.71
N ASP A 91 10.01 2.51 8.66
CA ASP A 91 9.97 1.05 8.69
C ASP A 91 8.54 0.51 8.81
N GLN A 92 7.69 1.13 9.63
CA GLN A 92 6.27 0.74 9.75
C GLN A 92 5.51 0.92 8.43
N ILE A 93 5.82 1.95 7.65
CA ILE A 93 5.19 2.18 6.34
C ILE A 93 5.63 1.09 5.37
N VAL A 94 6.92 0.77 5.36
CA VAL A 94 7.48 -0.27 4.50
C VAL A 94 6.89 -1.63 4.82
N GLU A 95 6.75 -1.97 6.11
CA GLU A 95 6.17 -3.23 6.52
C GLU A 95 4.67 -3.33 6.15
N HIS A 96 3.95 -2.20 6.26
CA HIS A 96 2.59 -2.10 5.77
C HIS A 96 2.52 -2.34 4.26
N LEU A 97 3.38 -1.71 3.46
CA LEU A 97 3.41 -1.91 2.01
C LEU A 97 3.75 -3.35 1.61
N ARG A 98 4.74 -3.96 2.27
CA ARG A 98 5.16 -5.36 2.01
C ARG A 98 4.04 -6.36 2.24
N SER A 99 3.25 -6.16 3.29
CA SER A 99 2.14 -7.05 3.62
C SER A 99 0.87 -6.76 2.83
N HIS A 100 0.55 -5.49 2.59
CA HIS A 100 -0.76 -5.08 2.07
C HIS A 100 -0.85 -5.08 0.55
N ILE A 101 0.22 -4.72 -0.18
CA ILE A 101 0.16 -4.69 -1.65
C ILE A 101 -0.09 -6.09 -2.23
N PRO A 102 0.67 -7.14 -1.84
CA PRO A 102 0.42 -8.49 -2.37
C PRO A 102 -0.97 -9.01 -2.02
N ALA A 103 -1.42 -8.78 -0.78
CA ALA A 103 -2.74 -9.19 -0.32
C ALA A 103 -3.87 -8.48 -1.08
N LEU A 104 -3.75 -7.17 -1.30
CA LEU A 104 -4.75 -6.37 -2.01
C LEU A 104 -4.84 -6.80 -3.48
N VAL A 105 -3.70 -6.95 -4.16
CA VAL A 105 -3.67 -7.43 -5.54
C VAL A 105 -4.29 -8.82 -5.64
N ALA A 106 -3.92 -9.76 -4.77
CA ALA A 106 -4.47 -11.11 -4.78
C ALA A 106 -5.98 -11.13 -4.59
N ALA A 107 -6.51 -10.31 -3.67
CA ALA A 107 -7.94 -10.19 -3.42
C ALA A 107 -8.70 -9.66 -4.65
N HIS A 108 -8.19 -8.58 -5.28
CA HIS A 108 -8.80 -8.00 -6.47
C HIS A 108 -8.71 -8.90 -7.69
N CYS A 109 -7.56 -9.54 -7.93
CA CYS A 109 -7.43 -10.52 -9.02
C CYS A 109 -8.47 -11.64 -8.89
N ALA A 110 -8.68 -12.18 -7.69
CA ALA A 110 -9.69 -13.22 -7.44
C ALA A 110 -11.13 -12.73 -7.69
N VAL A 111 -11.40 -11.44 -7.48
CA VAL A 111 -12.69 -10.81 -7.81
C VAL A 111 -12.83 -10.65 -9.33
N ILE A 112 -11.80 -10.13 -10.00
CA ILE A 112 -11.78 -9.90 -11.46
C ILE A 112 -11.98 -11.21 -12.23
N GLU A 113 -11.29 -12.29 -11.81
CA GLU A 113 -11.42 -13.61 -12.43
C GLU A 113 -12.85 -14.15 -12.39
N ARG A 114 -13.54 -13.93 -11.27
CA ARG A 114 -14.91 -14.40 -11.03
C ARG A 114 -15.99 -13.43 -11.54
N ALA A 115 -15.63 -12.20 -11.88
CA ALA A 115 -16.58 -11.18 -12.30
C ALA A 115 -17.11 -11.47 -13.72
N PRO A 116 -18.40 -11.18 -13.99
CA PRO A 116 -18.94 -11.23 -15.34
C PRO A 116 -18.27 -10.18 -16.23
N PRO A 117 -18.19 -10.40 -17.57
CA PRO A 117 -17.41 -9.55 -18.48
C PRO A 117 -17.72 -8.05 -18.39
N GLU A 118 -18.98 -7.71 -18.19
CA GLU A 118 -19.48 -6.33 -18.09
C GLU A 118 -18.96 -5.59 -16.85
N LEU A 119 -18.65 -6.31 -15.77
CA LEU A 119 -18.18 -5.76 -14.50
C LEU A 119 -16.66 -5.87 -14.31
N ARG A 120 -15.95 -6.62 -15.18
CA ARG A 120 -14.50 -6.79 -15.06
C ARG A 120 -13.74 -5.48 -15.15
N ARG A 121 -14.10 -4.60 -16.09
CA ARG A 121 -13.45 -3.28 -16.21
C ARG A 121 -13.61 -2.43 -14.94
N LEU A 122 -14.79 -2.48 -14.32
CA LEU A 122 -15.04 -1.77 -13.07
C LEU A 122 -14.17 -2.34 -11.93
N ALA A 123 -14.07 -3.67 -11.82
CA ALA A 123 -13.22 -4.32 -10.82
C ALA A 123 -11.72 -4.04 -11.04
N MET A 124 -11.27 -3.93 -12.29
CA MET A 124 -9.90 -3.51 -12.65
C MET A 124 -9.65 -2.06 -12.23
N ALA A 125 -10.59 -1.15 -12.50
CA ALA A 125 -10.49 0.25 -12.10
C ALA A 125 -10.42 0.41 -10.56
N ASP A 126 -11.22 -0.37 -9.82
CA ASP A 126 -11.18 -0.40 -8.35
C ASP A 126 -9.79 -0.82 -7.82
N LEU A 127 -9.14 -1.83 -8.42
CA LEU A 127 -7.77 -2.22 -8.07
C LEU A 127 -6.77 -1.08 -8.30
N VAL A 128 -6.88 -0.37 -9.43
CA VAL A 128 -6.01 0.75 -9.77
C VAL A 128 -6.19 1.90 -8.78
N GLU A 129 -7.44 2.22 -8.41
CA GLU A 129 -7.76 3.26 -7.44
C GLU A 129 -7.21 2.93 -6.05
N ASP A 130 -7.38 1.70 -5.58
CA ASP A 130 -6.86 1.26 -4.28
C ASP A 130 -5.31 1.30 -4.22
N LEU A 131 -4.64 0.85 -5.30
CA LEU A 131 -3.18 0.92 -5.39
C LEU A 131 -2.68 2.37 -5.42
N ARG A 132 -3.38 3.27 -6.12
CA ARG A 132 -3.09 4.71 -6.11
C ARG A 132 -3.33 5.33 -4.73
N GLY A 133 -4.38 4.95 -4.03
CA GLY A 133 -4.65 5.38 -2.67
C GLY A 133 -3.51 5.02 -1.71
N MET A 134 -3.04 3.77 -1.76
CA MET A 134 -1.88 3.34 -0.98
C MET A 134 -0.61 4.12 -1.34
N ALA A 135 -0.35 4.32 -2.63
CA ALA A 135 0.78 5.10 -3.12
C ALA A 135 0.74 6.56 -2.62
N ALA A 136 -0.43 7.19 -2.63
CA ALA A 136 -0.63 8.56 -2.15
C ALA A 136 -0.40 8.67 -0.63
N ILE A 137 -0.88 7.71 0.17
CA ILE A 137 -0.63 7.66 1.61
C ILE A 137 0.87 7.51 1.89
N ALA A 138 1.52 6.60 1.16
CA ALA A 138 2.95 6.37 1.26
C ALA A 138 3.77 7.63 0.93
N GLN A 139 3.42 8.32 -0.17
CA GLN A 139 4.03 9.57 -0.59
C GLN A 139 3.79 10.70 0.42
N GLY A 140 2.56 10.91 0.88
CA GLY A 140 2.26 11.97 1.86
C GLY A 140 3.02 11.77 3.17
N ARG A 141 3.24 10.52 3.59
CA ARG A 141 4.09 10.22 4.75
C ARG A 141 5.57 10.48 4.48
N LEU A 142 6.09 10.14 3.30
CA LEU A 142 7.44 10.50 2.89
C LEU A 142 7.68 12.01 2.95
N ASP A 143 6.75 12.79 2.41
CA ASP A 143 6.82 14.24 2.35
C ASP A 143 6.80 14.85 3.76
N PHE A 144 5.92 14.36 4.63
CA PHE A 144 5.87 14.76 6.03
C PHE A 144 7.21 14.50 6.75
N LEU A 145 7.81 13.33 6.56
CA LEU A 145 9.09 12.98 7.19
C LEU A 145 10.25 13.80 6.61
N ALA A 146 10.22 14.12 5.32
CA ALA A 146 11.19 15.01 4.69
C ALA A 146 11.09 16.45 5.24
N ALA A 147 9.86 16.95 5.42
CA ALA A 147 9.61 18.26 6.03
C ALA A 147 10.12 18.31 7.48
N ARG A 148 9.81 17.29 8.28
CA ARG A 148 10.26 17.19 9.68
C ARG A 148 11.78 17.16 9.81
N ARG A 149 12.49 16.41 8.94
CA ARG A 149 13.96 16.41 8.90
C ARG A 149 14.54 17.77 8.52
N SER A 150 13.91 18.47 7.59
CA SER A 150 14.33 19.80 7.17
C SER A 150 14.18 20.82 8.31
N GLU A 151 13.11 20.71 9.09
CA GLU A 151 12.88 21.53 10.27
C GLU A 151 13.90 21.27 11.38
N MET A 152 14.20 20.00 11.69
CA MET A 152 15.25 19.65 12.66
C MET A 152 16.64 20.17 12.24
N ARG A 153 16.96 20.16 10.94
CA ARG A 153 18.21 20.73 10.41
C ARG A 153 18.26 22.25 10.58
N ARG A 154 17.13 22.95 10.41
CA ARG A 154 17.05 24.39 10.65
C ARG A 154 17.20 24.74 12.14
N SER A 155 16.60 23.96 13.04
CA SER A 155 16.69 24.23 14.49
C SER A 155 18.02 23.83 15.12
N SER A 156 18.79 22.95 14.48
CA SER A 156 20.13 22.53 14.93
C SER A 156 21.28 23.37 14.38
N MET A 157 21.02 24.33 13.49
CA MET A 157 22.03 25.34 13.16
C MET A 157 22.20 26.27 14.37
N PRO A 158 23.39 26.32 15.01
CA PRO A 158 23.64 27.31 16.04
C PRO A 158 23.49 28.68 15.39
N CYS A 159 22.65 29.53 15.98
CA CYS A 159 22.61 30.94 15.65
C CYS A 159 24.02 31.48 15.90
N VAL A 160 24.83 31.60 14.85
CA VAL A 160 26.06 32.38 14.90
C VAL A 160 25.57 33.81 15.02
N ALA A 161 25.44 34.28 16.25
CA ALA A 161 25.21 35.69 16.53
C ALA A 161 26.32 36.46 15.82
N ALA A 162 25.94 37.24 14.81
CA ALA A 162 26.84 38.15 14.13
C ALA A 162 27.40 39.12 15.18
N ALA A 163 28.72 39.12 15.31
CA ALA A 163 29.49 40.04 16.13
C ALA A 163 29.45 41.47 15.56
#